data_AF-A0A1M5A0P4-F1
#
_entry.id   AF-A0A1M5A0P4-F1
#
_cell.length_a   1.000
_cell.length_b   1.000
_cell.length_c   1.000
_cell.angle_alpha   90.00
_cell.angle_beta   90.00
_cell.angle_gamma   90.00
#
_symmetry.space_group_name_H-M   'P 1'
#
loop_
_entity.id
_entity.type
_entity.pdbx_description
1 polymer ?
#
loop_
_entity_poly.entity_id
_entity_poly.type
_entity_poly.pdbx_seq_one_letter_code
_entity_poly.pdbx_strand_id
1 'polypeptide(L)'
;MIIIGNEVFKTKKAAIERIRGIFHSYDTDEFLDLKDEVFIRGLLENHPDTDQKKGCGIAGIKVTQNPYFKRNKTFVIIRIDGTETDFSFQKCITKPKPETKFRAACRRAIAPYIIKFKKEFFSKNEDICEITESR
;
A
#
# COMPACT_ATOMS: atom_id res chain seq x y z
N MET A 1 0.22 -16.00 16.95
CA MET A 1 1.46 -15.18 16.93
C MET A 1 1.76 -14.78 15.50
N ILE A 2 2.41 -13.65 15.28
CA ILE A 2 2.79 -13.13 13.96
C ILE A 2 4.31 -12.99 13.96
N ILE A 3 4.95 -13.49 12.91
CA ILE A 3 6.39 -13.46 12.76
C ILE A 3 6.70 -12.57 11.56
N ILE A 4 7.57 -11.59 11.75
CA ILE A 4 8.00 -10.64 10.73
C ILE A 4 9.51 -10.56 10.79
N GLY A 5 10.19 -11.16 9.80
CA GLY A 5 11.63 -11.38 9.88
C GLY A 5 12.00 -12.11 11.17
N ASN A 6 12.81 -11.46 12.01
CA ASN A 6 13.29 -12.01 13.27
C ASN A 6 12.46 -11.57 14.49
N GLU A 7 11.44 -10.75 14.32
CA GLU A 7 10.59 -10.24 15.40
C GLU A 7 9.28 -11.03 15.52
N VAL A 8 8.86 -11.33 16.76
CA VAL A 8 7.63 -12.09 17.06
C VAL A 8 6.65 -11.22 17.84
N PHE A 9 5.42 -11.13 17.33
CA PHE A 9 4.34 -10.34 17.91
C PHE A 9 3.18 -11.22 18.39
N LYS A 10 2.67 -10.91 19.58
CA LYS A 10 1.49 -11.58 20.14
C LYS A 10 0.21 -11.27 19.34
N THR A 11 0.06 -10.02 18.87
CA THR A 11 -1.14 -9.53 18.20
C THR A 11 -0.81 -8.74 16.94
N LYS A 12 -1.80 -8.62 16.03
CA LYS A 12 -1.69 -7.73 14.84
C LYS A 12 -1.47 -6.28 15.25
N LYS A 13 -2.13 -5.85 16.33
CA LYS A 13 -2.03 -4.48 16.85
C LYS A 13 -0.59 -4.13 17.20
N ALA A 14 0.11 -5.00 17.93
CA ALA A 14 1.51 -4.78 18.31
C ALA A 14 2.45 -4.67 17.08
N ALA A 15 2.26 -5.53 16.08
CA ALA A 15 3.03 -5.44 14.83
C ALA A 15 2.76 -4.12 14.08
N ILE A 16 1.50 -3.68 14.03
CA ILE A 16 1.12 -2.40 13.41
C ILE A 16 1.71 -1.22 14.18
N GLU A 17 1.72 -1.26 15.52
CA GLU A 17 2.33 -0.22 16.35
C GLU A 17 3.84 -0.11 16.11
N ARG A 18 4.54 -1.24 15.98
CA ARG A 18 5.97 -1.26 15.60
C ARG A 18 6.21 -0.55 14.25
N ILE A 19 5.40 -0.86 13.24
CA ILE A 19 5.51 -0.25 11.90
C ILE A 19 5.17 1.24 11.93
N ARG A 20 4.16 1.64 12.70
CA ARG A 20 3.82 3.05 12.89
C ARG A 20 4.94 3.80 13.59
N GLY A 21 5.60 3.18 14.56
CA GLY A 21 6.81 3.71 15.19
C GLY A 21 7.85 4.11 14.15
N ILE A 22 8.12 3.22 13.18
CA ILE A 22 9.01 3.52 12.05
C ILE A 22 8.50 4.73 11.26
N PHE A 23 7.22 4.79 10.87
CA PHE A 23 6.73 5.98 10.17
C PHE A 23 6.85 7.30 10.95
N HIS A 24 6.83 7.26 12.28
CA HIS A 24 7.02 8.44 13.13
C HIS A 24 8.49 8.82 13.34
N SER A 25 9.41 7.86 13.23
CA SER A 25 10.84 8.06 13.47
C SER A 25 11.62 8.62 12.28
N TYR A 26 11.09 8.53 11.07
CA TYR A 26 11.78 8.95 9.84
C TYR A 26 11.04 10.10 9.16
N ASP A 27 11.80 11.02 8.58
CA ASP A 27 11.30 12.10 7.74
C ASP A 27 10.84 11.60 6.36
N THR A 28 10.31 12.52 5.55
CA THR A 28 9.86 12.17 4.19
C THR A 28 11.08 12.02 3.28
N ASP A 29 11.07 10.93 2.51
CA ASP A 29 12.15 10.48 1.61
C ASP A 29 13.45 10.08 2.32
N GLU A 30 13.39 9.84 3.63
CA GLU A 30 14.51 9.32 4.41
C GLU A 30 14.62 7.79 4.29
N PHE A 31 15.85 7.31 4.13
CA PHE A 31 16.17 5.89 4.10
C PHE A 31 16.11 5.28 5.49
N LEU A 32 15.61 4.05 5.58
CA LEU A 32 15.60 3.29 6.82
C LEU A 32 17.02 2.95 7.27
N ASP A 33 17.24 2.92 8.59
CA ASP A 33 18.45 2.33 9.13
C ASP A 33 18.48 0.81 8.92
N LEU A 34 19.63 0.19 9.13
CA LEU A 34 19.80 -1.25 8.89
C LEU A 34 18.82 -2.10 9.71
N LYS A 35 18.49 -1.69 10.95
CA LYS A 35 17.64 -2.48 11.85
C LYS A 35 16.19 -2.47 11.35
N ASP A 36 15.67 -1.30 11.06
CA ASP A 36 14.30 -1.14 10.56
C ASP A 36 14.19 -1.66 9.13
N GLU A 37 15.21 -1.49 8.30
CA GLU A 37 15.22 -2.04 6.95
C GLU A 37 15.14 -3.57 6.97
N VAL A 38 15.90 -4.26 7.82
CA VAL A 38 15.84 -5.73 7.96
C VAL A 38 14.43 -6.17 8.39
N PHE A 39 13.82 -5.47 9.35
CA PHE A 39 12.45 -5.74 9.77
C PHE A 39 11.43 -5.53 8.63
N ILE A 40 11.54 -4.42 7.89
CA ILE A 40 10.63 -4.09 6.79
C ILE A 40 10.82 -5.00 5.58
N ARG A 41 12.04 -5.49 5.31
CA ARG A 41 12.29 -6.56 4.33
C ARG A 41 11.61 -7.86 4.74
N GLY A 42 11.74 -8.26 6.01
CA GLY A 42 11.02 -9.42 6.56
C GLY A 42 9.50 -9.26 6.49
N LEU A 43 8.99 -8.04 6.60
CA LEU A 43 7.57 -7.73 6.43
C LEU A 43 7.12 -7.89 4.97
N LEU A 44 7.96 -7.47 4.02
CA LEU A 44 7.67 -7.56 2.59
C LEU A 44 7.51 -9.01 2.10
N GLU A 45 8.20 -9.97 2.72
CA GLU A 45 8.03 -11.40 2.43
C GLU A 45 6.58 -11.88 2.57
N ASN A 46 5.79 -11.23 3.43
CA ASN A 46 4.38 -11.57 3.62
C ASN A 46 3.45 -10.92 2.59
N HIS A 47 3.96 -10.08 1.69
CA HIS A 47 3.16 -9.40 0.68
C HIS A 47 2.72 -10.39 -0.43
N PRO A 48 1.45 -10.37 -0.88
CA PRO A 48 0.97 -11.29 -1.92
C PRO A 48 1.72 -11.15 -3.25
N ASP A 49 2.23 -9.94 -3.54
CA ASP A 49 2.97 -9.61 -4.75
C ASP A 49 4.48 -9.43 -4.46
N THR A 50 5.04 -10.17 -3.49
CA THR A 50 6.41 -9.94 -2.99
C THR A 50 7.48 -10.02 -4.09
N ASP A 51 7.43 -11.03 -4.96
CA ASP A 51 8.42 -11.21 -6.03
C ASP A 51 8.39 -10.04 -7.02
N GLN A 52 7.19 -9.57 -7.37
CA GLN A 52 7.03 -8.39 -8.23
C GLN A 52 7.57 -7.13 -7.56
N LYS A 53 7.37 -6.97 -6.25
CA LYS A 53 7.87 -5.80 -5.50
C LYS A 53 9.39 -5.81 -5.43
N LYS A 54 10.01 -6.95 -5.14
CA LYS A 54 11.48 -7.12 -5.15
C LYS A 54 12.07 -6.87 -6.53
N GLY A 55 11.44 -7.38 -7.59
CA GLY A 55 11.93 -7.25 -8.97
C GLY A 55 13.35 -7.81 -9.11
N CYS A 56 14.29 -7.00 -9.57
CA CYS A 56 15.71 -7.35 -9.72
C CYS A 56 16.50 -7.42 -8.39
N GLY A 57 15.84 -7.17 -7.25
CA GLY A 57 16.45 -7.11 -5.93
C GLY A 57 16.32 -5.71 -5.32
N ILE A 58 16.48 -5.62 -4.00
CA ILE A 58 16.26 -4.39 -3.24
C ILE A 58 17.60 -3.79 -2.82
N ALA A 59 17.88 -2.58 -3.29
CA ALA A 59 19.04 -1.78 -2.91
C ALA A 59 18.83 -1.05 -1.57
N GLY A 60 17.60 -0.58 -1.31
CA GLY A 60 17.27 0.11 -0.07
C GLY A 60 15.76 0.32 0.09
N ILE A 61 15.35 0.78 1.27
CA ILE A 61 13.95 1.14 1.55
C ILE A 61 13.92 2.52 2.19
N LYS A 62 13.04 3.39 1.70
CA LYS A 62 12.79 4.71 2.25
C LYS A 62 11.33 4.89 2.66
N VAL A 63 11.08 5.83 3.55
CA VAL A 63 9.74 6.27 3.93
C VAL A 63 9.37 7.49 3.11
N THR A 64 8.22 7.49 2.45
CA THR A 64 7.74 8.67 1.70
C THR A 64 6.28 8.97 2.01
N GLN A 65 5.80 10.14 1.59
CA GLN A 65 4.38 10.47 1.63
C GLN A 65 3.63 9.74 0.52
N ASN A 66 2.44 9.25 0.81
CA ASN A 66 1.60 8.64 -0.20
C ASN A 66 1.18 9.71 -1.24
N PRO A 67 1.41 9.48 -2.54
CA PRO A 67 1.18 10.50 -3.58
C PRO A 67 -0.29 10.90 -3.70
N TYR A 68 -1.22 10.00 -3.37
CA TYR A 68 -2.66 10.26 -3.40
C TYR A 68 -3.21 10.76 -2.06
N PHE A 69 -2.58 10.38 -0.96
CA PHE A 69 -3.03 10.69 0.39
C PHE A 69 -1.87 11.27 1.21
N LYS A 70 -1.54 12.55 0.99
CA LYS A 70 -0.37 13.24 1.57
C LYS A 70 -0.23 13.15 3.10
N ARG A 71 -1.32 12.88 3.83
CA ARG A 71 -1.31 12.67 5.29
C ARG A 71 -0.75 11.31 5.72
N ASN A 72 -0.68 10.35 4.80
CA ASN A 72 -0.26 8.99 5.06
C ASN A 72 1.17 8.78 4.56
N LYS A 73 2.00 8.09 5.33
CA LYS A 73 3.31 7.61 4.88
C LYS A 73 3.20 6.20 4.29
N THR A 74 4.12 5.88 3.39
CA THR A 74 4.26 4.56 2.78
C THR A 74 5.74 4.19 2.65
N PHE A 75 6.04 2.90 2.53
CA PHE A 75 7.39 2.44 2.23
C PHE A 75 7.59 2.41 0.71
N VAL A 76 8.77 2.85 0.27
CA VAL A 76 9.23 2.74 -1.12
C VAL A 76 10.49 1.90 -1.15
N ILE A 77 10.46 0.89 -2.00
CA ILE A 77 11.57 0.00 -2.33
C ILE A 77 12.35 0.65 -3.46
N ILE A 78 13.64 0.85 -3.24
CA ILE A 78 14.61 1.19 -4.28
C ILE A 78 15.22 -0.11 -4.76
N ARG A 79 15.05 -0.43 -6.03
CA ARG A 79 15.60 -1.65 -6.62
C ARG A 79 17.05 -1.45 -7.07
N ILE A 80 17.76 -2.55 -7.33
CA ILE A 80 19.16 -2.52 -7.78
C ILE A 80 19.33 -1.79 -9.12
N ASP A 81 18.32 -1.86 -9.99
CA ASP A 81 18.29 -1.11 -11.26
C ASP A 81 17.92 0.37 -11.13
N GLY A 82 17.72 0.87 -9.90
CA GLY A 82 17.32 2.24 -9.61
C GLY A 82 15.82 2.51 -9.77
N THR A 83 15.01 1.53 -10.20
CA THR A 83 13.56 1.69 -10.24
C THR A 83 12.96 1.67 -8.84
N GLU A 84 11.85 2.38 -8.65
CA GLU A 84 11.18 2.48 -7.36
C GLU A 84 9.78 1.85 -7.40
N THR A 85 9.36 1.23 -6.28
CA THR A 85 7.96 0.83 -6.10
C THR A 85 7.54 1.00 -4.64
N ASP A 86 6.33 1.49 -4.42
CA ASP A 86 5.73 1.54 -3.08
C ASP A 86 5.15 0.17 -2.68
N PHE A 87 4.95 -0.07 -1.40
CA PHE A 87 4.09 -1.18 -0.95
C PHE A 87 3.34 -0.85 0.33
N SER A 88 2.16 -1.46 0.48
CA SER A 88 1.31 -1.28 1.66
C SER A 88 1.59 -2.35 2.69
N PHE A 89 2.06 -1.94 3.88
CA PHE A 89 2.25 -2.84 5.01
C PHE A 89 0.96 -3.57 5.43
N GLN A 90 -0.21 -2.98 5.18
CA GLN A 90 -1.49 -3.61 5.52
C GLN A 90 -1.70 -4.92 4.75
N LYS A 91 -1.24 -4.98 3.50
CA LYS A 91 -1.29 -6.20 2.68
C LYS A 91 -0.39 -7.32 3.22
N CYS A 92 0.67 -6.96 3.95
CA CYS A 92 1.57 -7.92 4.59
C CYS A 92 0.98 -8.53 5.87
N ILE A 93 0.17 -7.77 6.62
CA ILE A 93 -0.39 -8.20 7.92
C ILE A 93 -1.80 -8.77 7.78
N THR A 94 -2.55 -8.30 6.78
CA THR A 94 -3.95 -8.67 6.58
C THR A 94 -4.10 -9.51 5.33
N LYS A 95 -4.39 -10.80 5.52
CA LYS A 95 -4.83 -11.67 4.44
C LYS A 95 -6.32 -11.40 4.16
N PRO A 96 -6.71 -10.94 2.96
CA PRO A 96 -8.11 -10.75 2.62
C PRO A 96 -8.82 -12.10 2.54
N LYS A 97 -10.04 -12.16 3.05
CA LYS A 97 -10.87 -13.37 2.97
C LYS A 97 -11.25 -13.68 1.51
N PRO A 98 -11.52 -14.95 1.15
CA PRO A 98 -11.93 -15.32 -0.21
C PRO A 98 -13.10 -14.49 -0.73
N GLU A 99 -14.08 -14.19 0.11
CA GLU A 99 -15.26 -13.39 -0.26
C GLU A 99 -14.88 -11.94 -0.61
N THR A 100 -13.91 -11.37 0.12
CA THR A 100 -13.37 -10.04 -0.18
C THR A 100 -12.68 -10.03 -1.54
N LYS A 101 -11.88 -11.06 -1.85
CA LYS A 101 -11.22 -11.22 -3.16
C LYS A 101 -12.26 -11.38 -4.28
N PHE A 102 -13.27 -12.23 -4.07
CA PHE A 102 -14.35 -12.47 -5.02
C PHE A 102 -15.09 -11.17 -5.35
N ARG A 103 -15.55 -10.44 -4.34
CA ARG A 103 -16.24 -9.14 -4.55
C ARG A 103 -15.35 -8.13 -5.28
N ALA A 104 -14.05 -8.09 -4.97
CA ALA A 104 -13.12 -7.20 -5.66
C ALA A 104 -12.96 -7.59 -7.14
N ALA A 105 -12.88 -8.88 -7.44
CA ALA A 105 -12.81 -9.40 -8.81
C ALA A 105 -14.09 -9.05 -9.61
N CYS A 106 -15.27 -9.29 -9.06
CA CYS A 106 -16.54 -8.92 -9.71
C CYS A 106 -16.61 -7.43 -10.01
N ARG A 107 -16.24 -6.57 -9.05
CA ARG A 107 -16.17 -5.11 -9.27
C ARG A 107 -15.20 -4.74 -10.39
N ARG A 108 -14.04 -5.39 -10.46
CA ARG A 108 -13.03 -5.13 -11.49
C ARG A 108 -13.51 -5.56 -12.88
N ALA A 109 -14.20 -6.69 -12.98
CA ALA A 109 -14.75 -7.20 -14.24
C ALA A 109 -15.75 -6.22 -14.87
N ILE A 110 -16.56 -5.55 -14.06
CA ILE A 110 -17.56 -4.57 -14.55
C ILE A 110 -17.03 -3.14 -14.64
N ALA A 111 -15.85 -2.85 -14.08
CA ALA A 111 -15.33 -1.49 -13.96
C ALA A 111 -15.27 -0.72 -15.29
N PRO A 112 -14.84 -1.33 -16.43
CA PRO A 112 -14.83 -0.62 -17.71
C PRO A 112 -16.22 -0.14 -18.14
N TYR A 113 -17.26 -0.95 -17.92
CA TYR A 113 -18.64 -0.61 -18.25
C TYR A 113 -19.16 0.53 -17.38
N ILE A 114 -18.92 0.49 -16.07
CA ILE A 114 -19.32 1.57 -15.16
C ILE A 114 -18.61 2.88 -15.51
N ILE A 115 -17.29 2.83 -15.79
CA ILE A 115 -16.52 4.01 -16.16
C ILE A 115 -17.06 4.63 -17.45
N LYS A 116 -17.33 3.80 -18.48
CA LYS A 116 -17.91 4.27 -19.74
C LYS A 116 -19.27 4.94 -19.52
N PHE A 117 -20.17 4.26 -18.81
CA PHE A 117 -21.50 4.79 -18.51
C PHE A 117 -21.43 6.14 -17.79
N LYS A 118 -20.60 6.24 -16.73
CA LYS A 118 -20.41 7.50 -15.99
C LYS A 118 -19.88 8.61 -16.88
N LYS A 119 -18.87 8.33 -17.70
CA LYS A 119 -18.33 9.34 -18.63
C LYS A 119 -19.39 9.85 -19.60
N GLU A 120 -20.15 8.96 -20.22
CA GLU A 120 -21.22 9.32 -21.13
C GLU A 120 -22.32 10.15 -20.44
N PHE A 121 -22.73 9.73 -19.24
CA PHE A 121 -23.75 10.41 -18.44
C PHE A 121 -23.33 11.83 -18.07
N PHE A 122 -22.17 12.02 -17.42
CA PHE A 122 -21.70 13.35 -16.98
C PHE A 122 -21.18 14.23 -18.13
N SER A 123 -20.91 13.67 -19.32
CA SER A 123 -20.60 14.47 -20.51
C SER A 123 -21.84 15.11 -21.14
N LYS A 124 -23.02 14.53 -20.91
CA LYS A 124 -24.29 14.95 -21.53
C LYS A 124 -25.22 15.68 -20.56
N ASN A 125 -25.08 15.43 -19.26
CA ASN A 125 -25.89 16.02 -18.22
C ASN A 125 -25.04 16.95 -17.36
N GLU A 126 -25.56 18.14 -17.06
CA GLU A 126 -25.03 19.00 -16.00
C GLU A 126 -25.65 18.57 -14.68
N ASP A 127 -25.04 17.57 -14.06
CA ASP A 127 -25.37 17.18 -12.70
C ASP A 127 -24.44 17.92 -11.75
N ILE A 128 -24.99 18.92 -11.06
CA ILE A 128 -24.33 19.62 -9.97
C ILE A 128 -24.81 18.94 -8.69
N CYS A 129 -23.88 18.46 -7.87
CA CYS A 129 -24.22 17.95 -6.55
C CYS A 129 -24.80 19.08 -5.69
N GLU A 130 -26.09 19.00 -5.33
CA GLU A 130 -26.78 20.04 -4.54
C GLU A 130 -26.13 20.34 -3.17
N ILE A 131 -25.32 19.42 -2.66
CA ILE A 131 -24.66 19.55 -1.34
C ILE A 131 -23.28 20.20 -1.47
N THR A 132 -22.55 19.91 -2.55
CA THR A 132 -21.14 20.34 -2.71
C THR A 132 -20.93 21.33 -3.84
N GLU A 133 -21.97 21.66 -4.61
CA GLU A 133 -21.97 22.50 -5.81
C GLU A 133 -20.91 22.10 -6.85
N SER A 134 -20.41 20.86 -6.74
CA SER A 134 -19.39 20.30 -7.62
C SER A 134 -20.05 19.52 -8.75
N ARG A 135 -19.51 19.68 -9.95
CA ARG A 135 -19.80 18.84 -11.13
C ARG A 135 -19.10 17.49 -11.06
#